data_AF-A0A520GHQ5-F1
#
_entry.id   AF-A0A520GHQ5-F1
#
_cell.length_a   1.000
_cell.length_b   1.000
_cell.length_c   1.000
_cell.angle_alpha   90.00
_cell.angle_beta   90.00
_cell.angle_gamma   90.00
#
_symmetry.space_group_name_H-M   'P 1'
#
loop_
_entity.id
_entity.type
_entity.pdbx_description
1 polymer ?
#
loop_
_entity_poly.entity_id
_entity_poly.type
_entity_poly.pdbx_seq_one_letter_code
_entity_poly.pdbx_strand_id
1 'polypeptide(L)'
;MSPRNPAPRMSTARNASGPRVLNLALQGGGAHGAFTWGVLDRLLDQEDIDVGRVSGTSAGALNGAALVSGLASGGRAAAKDALALLWRKVARSAHR
;
A
#
# COMPACT_ATOMS: atom_id res chain seq x y z
N MET A 1 -31.94 -41.99 -12.55
CA MET A 1 -30.72 -41.25 -12.15
C MET A 1 -30.92 -39.79 -12.50
N SER A 2 -31.30 -38.95 -11.54
CA SER A 2 -31.48 -37.51 -11.77
C SER A 2 -30.12 -36.81 -11.76
N PRO A 3 -29.85 -35.85 -12.67
CA PRO A 3 -28.62 -35.07 -12.61
C PRO A 3 -28.68 -34.14 -11.39
N ARG A 4 -27.63 -34.20 -10.56
CA ARG A 4 -27.43 -33.24 -9.47
C ARG A 4 -27.20 -31.85 -10.07
N ASN A 5 -28.09 -30.92 -9.77
CA ASN A 5 -27.90 -29.51 -10.07
C ASN A 5 -26.65 -29.01 -9.32
N PRO A 6 -25.67 -28.35 -9.98
CA PRO A 6 -24.55 -27.76 -9.25
C PRO A 6 -25.04 -26.63 -8.34
N ALA A 7 -24.50 -26.58 -7.12
CA ALA A 7 -24.78 -25.53 -6.15
C ALA A 7 -24.52 -24.14 -6.76
N PRO A 8 -25.27 -23.09 -6.36
CA PRO A 8 -25.06 -21.75 -6.85
C PRO A 8 -23.62 -21.32 -6.55
N ARG A 9 -22.84 -21.00 -7.59
CA ARG A 9 -21.53 -20.36 -7.43
C ARG A 9 -21.81 -19.07 -6.66
N MET A 10 -21.25 -18.95 -5.46
CA MET A 10 -21.28 -17.69 -4.71
C MET A 10 -20.72 -16.61 -5.61
N SER A 11 -21.62 -15.77 -6.12
CA SER A 11 -21.28 -14.55 -6.81
C SER A 11 -20.51 -13.71 -5.80
N THR A 12 -19.20 -13.53 -6.01
CA THR A 12 -18.48 -12.44 -5.37
C THR A 12 -19.03 -11.17 -5.98
N ALA A 13 -20.16 -10.70 -5.46
CA ALA A 13 -20.74 -9.43 -5.79
C ALA A 13 -19.63 -8.38 -5.59
N ARG A 14 -19.08 -7.88 -6.70
CA ARG A 14 -18.23 -6.70 -6.67
C ARG A 14 -19.14 -5.57 -6.23
N ASN A 15 -19.01 -5.17 -4.96
CA ASN A 15 -19.80 -4.10 -4.39
C ASN A 15 -19.68 -2.85 -5.25
N ALA A 16 -20.83 -2.33 -5.66
CA ALA A 16 -21.01 -1.06 -6.37
C ALA A 16 -20.93 0.15 -5.42
N SER A 17 -19.94 0.17 -4.52
CA SER A 17 -19.66 1.27 -3.61
C SER A 17 -18.29 1.85 -3.96
N GLY A 18 -18.11 3.17 -3.84
CA GLY A 18 -16.88 3.89 -4.20
C GLY A 18 -15.59 3.37 -3.53
N PRO A 19 -14.45 4.05 -3.75
CA PRO A 19 -13.14 3.58 -3.29
C PRO A 19 -13.14 3.23 -1.81
N ARG A 20 -12.52 2.10 -1.46
CA ARG A 20 -12.43 1.63 -0.07
C ARG A 20 -11.31 2.38 0.62
N VAL A 21 -11.62 3.06 1.72
CA VAL A 21 -10.61 3.75 2.53
C VAL A 21 -9.88 2.74 3.41
N LEU A 22 -8.56 2.66 3.26
CA LEU A 22 -7.68 1.79 4.03
C LEU A 22 -6.79 2.61 4.96
N ASN A 23 -6.94 2.42 6.27
CA ASN A 23 -6.03 2.97 7.27
C ASN A 23 -4.83 2.04 7.46
N LEU A 24 -3.63 2.59 7.56
CA LEU A 24 -2.38 1.85 7.57
C LEU A 24 -1.65 2.03 8.91
N ALA A 25 -1.26 0.92 9.54
CA ALA A 25 -0.37 0.90 10.70
C ALA A 25 0.94 0.19 10.29
N LEU A 26 2.02 0.95 10.20
CA LEU A 26 3.28 0.51 9.60
C LEU A 26 4.30 0.17 10.70
N GLN A 27 4.64 -1.11 10.79
CA GLN A 27 5.65 -1.60 11.73
C GLN A 27 7.05 -1.04 11.38
N GLY A 28 7.89 -0.85 12.40
CA GLY A 28 9.31 -0.54 12.21
C GLY A 28 10.19 -1.76 11.90
N GLY A 29 11.47 -1.52 11.67
CA GLY A 29 12.50 -2.56 11.41
C GLY A 29 13.22 -2.36 10.08
N GLY A 30 14.41 -2.97 9.94
CA GLY A 30 15.31 -2.79 8.79
C GLY A 30 14.77 -3.36 7.46
N ALA A 31 15.11 -4.61 7.12
CA ALA A 31 14.63 -5.26 5.88
C ALA A 31 13.09 -5.28 5.75
N HIS A 32 12.39 -5.32 6.90
CA HIS A 32 10.94 -5.19 6.98
C HIS A 32 10.42 -3.83 6.45
N GLY A 33 11.21 -2.77 6.55
CA GLY A 33 10.89 -1.48 5.95
C GLY A 33 10.93 -1.50 4.42
N ALA A 34 11.92 -2.15 3.82
CA ALA A 34 12.03 -2.25 2.35
C ALA A 34 10.90 -3.11 1.77
N PHE A 35 10.55 -4.20 2.47
CA PHE A 35 9.36 -4.99 2.15
C PHE A 35 8.09 -4.13 2.23
N THR A 36 7.93 -3.36 3.30
CA THR A 36 6.79 -2.45 3.48
C THR A 36 6.69 -1.44 2.33
N TRP A 37 7.81 -0.91 1.83
CA TRP A 37 7.80 -0.07 0.64
C TRP A 37 7.22 -0.79 -0.58
N GLY A 38 7.67 -2.02 -0.88
CA GLY A 38 7.12 -2.79 -1.98
C GLY A 38 5.61 -3.04 -1.85
N VAL A 39 5.12 -3.27 -0.63
CA VAL A 39 3.68 -3.41 -0.36
C VAL A 39 2.93 -2.10 -0.65
N LEU A 40 3.43 -0.96 -0.18
CA LEU A 40 2.81 0.34 -0.42
C LEU A 40 2.84 0.72 -1.90
N ASP A 41 3.94 0.44 -2.60
CA ASP A 41 4.08 0.67 -4.03
C ASP A 41 3.01 -0.10 -4.82
N ARG A 42 2.82 -1.38 -4.51
CA ARG A 42 1.79 -2.23 -5.14
C ARG A 42 0.37 -1.83 -4.74
N LEU A 43 0.17 -1.35 -3.52
CA LEU A 43 -1.12 -0.86 -3.05
C LEU A 43 -1.56 0.39 -3.81
N LEU A 44 -0.61 1.28 -4.15
CA LEU A 44 -0.88 2.49 -4.93
C LEU A 44 -1.39 2.20 -6.35
N ASP A 45 -1.12 1.01 -6.90
CA ASP A 45 -1.68 0.54 -8.18
C ASP A 45 -3.15 0.09 -8.08
N GLN A 46 -3.76 0.09 -6.89
CA GLN A 46 -5.18 -0.28 -6.71
C GLN A 46 -6.05 0.98 -6.69
N GLU A 47 -6.70 1.26 -7.81
CA GLU A 47 -7.56 2.43 -8.00
C GLU A 47 -8.85 2.38 -7.15
N ASP A 48 -9.24 1.19 -6.67
CA ASP A 48 -10.40 0.97 -5.82
C ASP A 48 -10.09 1.09 -4.31
N ILE A 49 -8.86 1.50 -3.96
CA ILE A 49 -8.40 1.68 -2.58
C ILE A 49 -7.84 3.09 -2.39
N ASP A 50 -8.39 3.86 -1.47
CA ASP A 50 -7.84 5.13 -1.04
C ASP A 50 -7.10 4.99 0.29
N VAL A 51 -5.94 5.62 0.40
CA VAL A 51 -5.18 5.63 1.65
C VAL A 51 -5.82 6.62 2.62
N GLY A 52 -6.24 6.12 3.78
CA GLY A 52 -6.78 6.91 4.88
C GLY A 52 -5.69 7.41 5.83
N ARG A 53 -5.89 7.19 7.13
CA ARG A 53 -4.92 7.54 8.18
C ARG A 53 -3.73 6.59 8.12
N VAL A 54 -2.54 7.15 8.38
CA VAL A 54 -1.28 6.39 8.44
C VAL A 54 -0.62 6.61 9.78
N SER A 55 -0.24 5.53 10.46
CA SER A 55 0.61 5.54 11.64
C SER A 55 1.81 4.64 11.41
N GLY A 56 2.92 4.89 12.11
CA GLY A 56 4.08 4.00 12.04
C GLY A 56 5.22 4.41 12.95
N THR A 57 6.17 3.49 13.10
CA THR A 57 7.34 3.66 13.98
C THR A 57 8.63 3.38 13.20
N SER A 58 9.70 4.16 13.44
CA SER A 58 11.01 3.98 12.79
C SER A 58 10.89 3.93 11.24
N ALA A 59 11.35 2.87 10.58
CA ALA A 59 11.23 2.68 9.14
C ALA A 59 9.77 2.77 8.63
N GLY A 60 8.80 2.29 9.41
CA GLY A 60 7.38 2.42 9.11
C GLY A 60 6.92 3.88 9.10
N ALA A 61 7.41 4.71 10.03
CA ALA A 61 7.15 6.15 10.06
C ALA A 61 7.74 6.86 8.83
N LEU A 62 8.95 6.48 8.40
CA LEU A 62 9.58 7.05 7.20
C LEU A 62 8.79 6.70 5.93
N ASN A 63 8.39 5.43 5.78
CA ASN A 63 7.54 5.00 4.68
C ASN A 63 6.19 5.74 4.69
N GLY A 64 5.55 5.85 5.85
CA GLY A 64 4.28 6.55 6.00
C GLY A 64 4.39 8.04 5.65
N ALA A 65 5.44 8.71 6.11
CA ALA A 65 5.69 10.12 5.77
C ALA A 65 5.92 10.33 4.27
N ALA A 66 6.72 9.47 3.62
CA ALA A 66 6.96 9.53 2.18
C ALA A 66 5.68 9.28 1.37
N LEU A 67 4.90 8.26 1.75
CA LEU A 67 3.60 7.95 1.14
C LEU A 67 2.65 9.14 1.21
N VAL A 68 2.39 9.66 2.42
CA VAL A 68 1.43 10.76 2.63
C VAL A 68 1.90 12.04 1.96
N SER A 69 3.20 12.36 2.03
CA SER A 69 3.76 13.55 1.37
C SER A 69 3.63 13.48 -0.15
N GLY A 70 3.92 12.33 -0.76
CA GLY A 70 3.78 12.18 -2.21
C GLY A 70 2.31 12.20 -2.65
N LEU A 71 1.42 11.53 -1.90
CA LEU A 71 -0.03 11.59 -2.15
C LEU A 71 -0.54 13.04 -2.13
N ALA A 72 -0.11 13.84 -1.15
CA ALA A 72 -0.49 15.25 -1.03
C ALA A 72 0.10 16.14 -2.14
N SER A 73 1.27 15.77 -2.69
CA SER A 73 1.98 16.59 -3.68
C SER A 73 1.54 16.32 -5.12
N GLY A 74 1.13 15.10 -5.43
CA GLY A 74 0.80 14.72 -6.81
C GLY A 74 0.11 13.37 -6.94
N GLY A 75 -0.59 12.92 -5.89
CA GLY A 75 -1.32 11.66 -5.89
C GLY A 75 -0.40 10.43 -5.96
N ARG A 76 -0.92 9.36 -6.57
CA ARG A 76 -0.30 8.02 -6.52
C ARG A 76 1.09 7.99 -7.14
N ALA A 77 1.27 8.62 -8.30
CA ALA A 77 2.57 8.66 -8.98
C ALA A 77 3.65 9.32 -8.11
N ALA A 78 3.36 10.51 -7.56
CA ALA A 78 4.27 11.21 -6.67
C ALA A 78 4.55 10.43 -5.37
N ALA A 79 3.59 9.66 -4.86
CA ALA A 79 3.80 8.76 -3.73
C ALA A 79 4.79 7.63 -4.03
N LYS A 80 4.70 6.98 -5.21
CA LYS A 80 5.67 5.97 -5.65
C LYS A 80 7.08 6.58 -5.78
N ASP A 81 7.16 7.77 -6.38
CA ASP A 81 8.44 8.49 -6.52
C ASP A 81 9.06 8.86 -5.18
N ALA A 82 8.25 9.34 -4.23
CA ALA A 82 8.71 9.70 -2.88
C ALA A 82 9.23 8.47 -2.11
N LEU A 83 8.51 7.35 -2.18
CA LEU A 83 8.94 6.09 -1.57
C LEU A 83 10.24 5.59 -2.21
N ALA A 84 10.34 5.61 -3.54
CA ALA A 84 11.56 5.20 -4.24
C ALA A 84 12.75 6.11 -3.90
N LEU A 85 12.52 7.42 -3.76
CA LEU A 85 13.54 8.38 -3.35
C LEU A 85 14.05 8.10 -1.94
N LEU A 86 13.14 7.82 -0.99
CA LEU A 86 13.49 7.46 0.38
C LEU A 86 14.45 6.27 0.39
N TRP A 87 14.10 5.17 -0.27
CA TRP A 87 14.91 3.95 -0.25
C TRP A 87 16.23 4.07 -1.01
N ARG A 88 16.27 4.86 -2.11
CA ARG A 88 17.55 5.25 -2.74
C ARG A 88 18.46 6.01 -1.77
N LYS A 89 17.91 6.89 -0.92
CA LYS A 89 18.69 7.60 0.11
C LYS A 89 19.18 6.65 1.20
N VAL A 90 18.32 5.77 1.70
CA VAL A 90 18.68 4.75 2.72
C VAL A 90 19.83 3.86 2.22
N ALA A 91 19.73 3.35 0.99
CA ALA A 91 20.76 2.50 0.39
C ALA A 91 22.13 3.22 0.31
N ARG A 92 22.14 4.50 -0.10
CA ARG A 92 23.38 5.30 -0.12
C ARG A 92 23.95 5.55 1.27
N SER A 93 23.10 5.74 2.27
CA SER A 93 23.56 5.94 3.65
C SER A 93 24.13 4.66 4.27
N ALA A 94 23.68 3.49 3.83
CA ALA A 94 24.20 2.19 4.30
C ALA A 94 25.56 1.81 3.69
N HIS A 95 26.12 2.61 2.78
CA HIS A 95 27.44 2.40 2.15
C HIS A 95 28.48 3.44 2.62
N ARG A 96 28.19 4.16 3.72
CA ARG A 96 29.12 5.04 4.42
C ARG A 96 29.48 4.42 5.76
#